data_AF-A0AAJ5X1Z6-F1
#
_entry.id   AF-A0AAJ5X1Z6-F1
#
_cell.length_a   1.000
_cell.length_b   1.000
_cell.length_c   1.000
_cell.angle_alpha   90.00
_cell.angle_beta   90.00
_cell.angle_gamma   90.00
#
_symmetry.space_group_name_H-M   'P 1'
#
loop_
_entity.id
_entity.type
_entity.pdbx_description
1 polymer ?
#
loop_
_entity_poly.entity_id
_entity_poly.type
_entity_poly.pdbx_seq_one_letter_code
_entity_poly.pdbx_strand_id
1 'polypeptide(L)' 'MDIYHYFLERGLTDSRRHFSSAWLGRAENYLCLRAGREASADALIELFQTLVREGKLVLAVRVAWAVLWMKPEARR' A
#
# COMPACT_ATOMS: atom_id res chain seq x y z
N MET A 1 1.40 -1.50 -11.17
CA MET A 1 1.00 -2.81 -10.61
C MET A 1 0.50 -2.48 -9.22
N ASP A 2 -0.80 -2.66 -8.97
CA ASP A 2 -1.43 -2.17 -7.75
C ASP A 2 -0.93 -2.98 -6.55
N ILE A 3 -0.31 -2.30 -5.59
CA ILE A 3 0.28 -2.93 -4.41
C ILE A 3 -0.79 -3.66 -3.58
N TYR A 4 -2.04 -3.20 -3.57
CA TYR A 4 -3.13 -3.90 -2.89
C TYR A 4 -3.35 -5.28 -3.50
N HIS A 5 -3.42 -5.36 -4.83
CA HIS A 5 -3.61 -6.64 -5.53
C HIS A 5 -2.42 -7.58 -5.30
N TYR A 6 -1.19 -7.07 -5.29
CA TYR A 6 -0.02 -7.87 -4.94
C TYR A 6 -0.12 -8.47 -3.52
N PHE A 7 -0.60 -7.71 -2.55
CA PHE A 7 -0.79 -8.21 -1.18
C PHE A 7 -1.94 -9.23 -1.12
N LEU A 8 -3.00 -9.02 -1.89
CA LEU A 8 -4.14 -9.93 -1.97
C LEU A 8 -3.74 -11.28 -2.58
N GLU A 9 -3.05 -11.27 -3.73
CA GLU A 9 -2.57 -12.49 -4.41
C GLU A 9 -1.58 -13.29 -3.54
N ARG A 10 -0.83 -12.61 -2.67
CA ARG A 10 0.11 -13.24 -1.74
C ARG A 10 -0.54 -13.69 -0.43
N GLY A 11 -1.85 -13.48 -0.26
CA GLY A 11 -2.57 -13.82 0.97
C GLY A 11 -2.17 -12.98 2.18
N LEU A 12 -1.51 -11.83 1.97
CA LEU A 12 -1.10 -10.90 3.03
C LEU A 12 -2.25 -10.01 3.49
N THR A 13 -3.26 -9.88 2.65
CA THR A 13 -4.53 -9.22 2.97
C THR A 13 -5.66 -9.97 2.30
N ASP A 14 -6.87 -9.83 2.83
CA ASP A 14 -8.10 -10.46 2.33
C ASP A 14 -9.08 -9.42 1.76
N SER A 15 -8.89 -8.14 2.10
CA SER A 15 -9.85 -7.09 1.82
C SER A 15 -9.17 -5.72 1.81
N ARG A 16 -9.75 -4.76 1.07
CA ARG A 16 -9.28 -3.35 1.10
C ARG A 16 -9.36 -2.75 2.50
N ARG A 17 -10.30 -3.24 3.32
CA ARG A 17 -10.49 -2.85 4.71
C ARG A 17 -9.27 -3.24 5.54
N HIS A 18 -8.92 -4.52 5.50
CA HIS A 18 -7.77 -5.05 6.23
C HIS A 18 -6.46 -4.43 5.72
N PHE A 19 -6.30 -4.22 4.42
CA PHE A 19 -5.12 -3.53 3.89
C PHE A 19 -5.01 -2.09 4.39
N SER A 20 -6.11 -1.35 4.43
CA SER A 20 -6.13 0.04 4.91
C SER A 20 -5.69 0.15 6.37
N SER A 21 -6.20 -0.72 7.24
CA SER A 21 -5.86 -0.68 8.67
C SER A 21 -4.54 -1.37 8.99
N ALA A 22 -4.38 -2.64 8.64
CA ALA A 22 -3.25 -3.45 9.10
C ALA A 22 -1.92 -3.14 8.38
N TRP A 23 -1.97 -2.66 7.13
CA TRP A 23 -0.76 -2.37 6.36
C TRP A 23 -0.51 -0.87 6.21
N LEU A 24 -1.54 -0.09 5.88
CA LEU A 24 -1.37 1.37 5.68
C LEU A 24 -1.48 2.18 6.98
N GLY A 25 -1.91 1.58 8.09
CA GLY A 25 -2.13 2.31 9.35
C GLY A 25 -3.20 3.41 9.24
N ARG A 26 -4.13 3.28 8.28
CA ARG A 26 -5.21 4.24 8.03
C ARG A 26 -6.55 3.71 8.53
N ALA A 27 -7.57 4.57 8.49
CA ALA A 27 -8.94 4.14 8.74
C ALA A 27 -9.33 3.02 7.77
N GLU A 28 -10.12 2.08 8.25
CA GLU A 28 -10.60 0.90 7.51
C GLU A 28 -11.29 1.22 6.18
N ASN A 29 -11.92 2.40 6.08
CA ASN A 29 -12.61 2.86 4.88
C ASN A 29 -11.70 3.63 3.90
N TYR A 30 -10.42 3.85 4.23
CA TYR A 30 -9.51 4.72 3.48
C TYR A 30 -9.45 4.37 1.98
N LEU A 31 -9.18 3.12 1.62
CA LEU A 31 -9.14 2.71 0.21
C LEU A 31 -10.53 2.74 -0.45
N CYS A 32 -11.59 2.46 0.30
CA CYS A 32 -12.96 2.54 -0.22
C CYS A 32 -13.34 3.98 -0.58
N LEU A 33 -12.91 4.96 0.23
CA LEU A 33 -13.16 6.38 0.00
C LEU A 33 -12.35 6.97 -1.16
N ARG A 34 -11.27 6.30 -1.58
CA ARG A 34 -10.45 6.74 -2.72
C ARG A 34 -11.08 6.47 -4.09
N ALA A 35 -12.34 6.04 -4.16
CA ALA A 35 -13.14 5.94 -5.39
C ALA A 35 -12.44 5.17 -6.53
N GLY A 36 -11.76 4.06 -6.19
CA GLY A 36 -11.02 3.24 -7.15
C GLY A 36 -9.60 3.72 -7.47
N ARG A 37 -9.13 4.81 -6.84
CA ARG A 37 -7.71 5.20 -6.87
C ARG A 37 -6.89 4.32 -5.92
N GLU A 38 -5.62 4.14 -6.27
CA GLU A 38 -4.64 3.46 -5.43
C GLU A 38 -4.35 4.25 -4.13
N ALA A 39 -3.68 3.59 -3.18
CA ALA A 39 -3.17 4.25 -1.98
C ALA A 39 -2.27 5.44 -2.36
N SER A 40 -2.33 6.52 -1.57
CA SER A 40 -1.50 7.70 -1.83
C SER A 40 -0.01 7.37 -1.70
N ALA A 41 0.82 8.15 -2.40
CA ALA A 41 2.28 8.05 -2.29
C ALA A 41 2.73 8.12 -0.81
N ASP A 42 2.17 9.04 -0.03
CA ASP A 42 2.50 9.19 1.39
C ASP A 42 2.19 7.93 2.21
N ALA A 43 1.02 7.31 1.99
CA ALA A 43 0.64 6.07 2.68
C ALA A 43 1.58 4.91 2.32
N LEU A 44 2.03 4.85 1.06
CA LEU A 44 3.00 3.85 0.63
C LEU A 44 4.42 4.11 1.15
N ILE A 45 4.82 5.38 1.29
CA ILE A 45 6.11 5.75 1.89
C ILE A 45 6.14 5.37 3.38
N GLU A 46 5.06 5.63 4.12
CA GLU A 46 4.94 5.20 5.52
C GLU A 46 4.96 3.67 5.67
N LEU A 47 4.25 2.95 4.78
CA LEU A 47 4.32 1.50 4.71
C LEU A 47 5.75 1.02 4.43
N PHE A 48 6.44 1.64 3.46
CA PHE A 48 7.84 1.32 3.15
C PHE A 48 8.74 1.48 4.38
N GLN A 49 8.66 2.61 5.08
CA GLN A 49 9.45 2.87 6.29
C GLN A 49 9.17 1.81 7.38
N THR A 50 7.91 1.43 7.54
CA THR A 50 7.51 0.38 8.49
C THR A 50 8.10 -0.97 8.12
N LEU A 51 8.00 -1.38 6.85
CA LEU A 51 8.56 -2.64 6.37
C LEU A 51 10.09 -2.70 6.50
N VAL A 52 10.79 -1.59 6.27
CA VAL A 52 12.23 -1.50 6.49
C VAL A 52 12.57 -1.67 7.97
N ARG A 53 11.85 -0.97 8.86
CA ARG A 53 12.04 -1.09 10.32
C ARG A 53 11.78 -2.50 10.85
N GLU A 54 10.83 -3.21 10.25
CA GLU A 54 10.51 -4.61 10.60
C GLU A 54 11.41 -5.65 9.92
N GLY A 55 12.37 -5.22 9.09
CA GLY A 55 13.26 -6.13 8.35
C GLY A 55 12.60 -6.88 7.19
N LYS A 56 11.38 -6.51 6.79
CA LYS A 56 10.63 -7.12 5.68
C LYS A 56 11.08 -6.57 4.31
N LEU A 57 12.37 -6.71 4.02
CA LEU A 57 13.04 -6.03 2.90
C LEU A 57 12.45 -6.36 1.52
N VAL A 58 12.03 -7.61 1.28
CA VAL A 58 11.43 -7.99 -0.02
C VAL A 58 10.12 -7.24 -0.28
N LEU A 59 9.29 -7.07 0.74
CA LEU A 59 8.05 -6.29 0.64
C LEU A 59 8.37 -4.81 0.52
N ALA A 60 9.36 -4.30 1.27
CA ALA A 60 9.78 -2.91 1.18
C ALA A 60 10.21 -2.54 -0.26
N VAL A 61 11.01 -3.38 -0.92
CA VAL A 61 11.41 -3.17 -2.32
C VAL A 61 10.21 -3.12 -3.25
N ARG A 62 9.20 -3.99 -3.04
CA ARG A 62 7.96 -3.99 -3.84
C ARG A 62 7.16 -2.69 -3.65
N VAL A 63 7.04 -2.21 -2.42
CA VAL A 63 6.36 -0.95 -2.13
C VAL A 63 7.13 0.24 -2.70
N ALA A 64 8.46 0.25 -2.59
CA ALA A 64 9.31 1.29 -3.19
C ALA A 64 9.15 1.34 -4.71
N TRP A 65 9.12 0.19 -5.38
CA TRP A 65 8.85 0.12 -6.82
C TRP A 65 7.47 0.71 -7.17
N ALA A 66 6.43 0.38 -6.39
CA ALA A 66 5.10 0.95 -6.59
C ALA A 66 5.08 2.48 -6.46
N VAL A 67 5.82 3.04 -5.50
CA VAL A 67 5.94 4.51 -5.32
C VAL A 67 6.69 5.18 -6.47
N LEU A 68 7.83 4.62 -6.89
CA LEU A 68 8.68 5.22 -7.91
C LEU A 68 8.02 5.26 -9.29
N TRP A 69 7.20 4.25 -9.60
CA TRP A 69 6.52 4.12 -10.90
C TRP A 69 5.03 4.43 -10.83
N MET A 70 4.61 5.15 -9.79
CA MET A 70 3.23 5.60 -9.62
C MET A 70 2.86 6.62 -10.70
N LYS A 71 1.66 6.49 -11.28
CA LYS A 71 1.13 7.49 -12.21
C LYS A 71 0.92 8.83 -11.50
N PRO A 72 1.13 9.98 -12.17
CA PRO A 72 0.96 11.30 -11.55
C PRO A 72 -0.40 11.51 -10.88
N GLU A 73 -1.46 10.93 -11.44
CA GLU A 73 -2.84 11.03 -10.92
C GLU A 73 -3.03 10.39 -9.54
N ALA A 74 -2.19 9.42 -9.16
CA ALA A 74 -2.27 8.71 -7.89
C ALA A 74 -1.41 9.32 -6.77
N ARG A 75 -0.57 10.33 -7.12
CA ARG A 75 0.34 10.98 -6.17
C ARG A 75 -0.38 11.89 -5.16
N ARG A 76 -1.61 12.33 -5.44
CA ARG A 76 -2.44 13.16 -4.54
C ARG A 76 -3.59 12.38 -3.91
#